data_AF-A0A2D6LRG4-F1
#
_entry.id   AF-A0A2D6LRG4-F1
#
_cell.length_a   1.000
_cell.length_b   1.000
_cell.length_c   1.000
_cell.angle_alpha   90.00
_cell.angle_beta   90.00
_cell.angle_gamma   90.00
#
_symmetry.space_group_name_H-M   'P 1'
#
loop_
_entity.id
_entity.type
_entity.pdbx_description
1 polymer ?
#
loop_
_entity_poly.entity_id
_entity_poly.type
_entity_poly.pdbx_seq_one_letter_code
_entity_poly.pdbx_strand_id
1 'polypeptide(L)' 'MIPTLYLIPSPLGETFQEENFSKEIKSIIEKLDYFIVENEKKARGFIKKIAPEKLHSDLNLFPLNKHTPQAEIE' A
#
# COMPACT_ATOMS: atom_id res chain seq x y z
N MET A 1 -10.67 10.33 -16.02
CA MET A 1 -9.64 9.27 -15.92
C MET A 1 -10.35 7.97 -15.62
N ILE A 2 -9.95 6.85 -16.22
CA ILE A 2 -10.57 5.54 -15.94
C ILE A 2 -10.03 5.07 -14.57
N PRO A 3 -10.88 4.57 -13.67
CA PRO A 3 -10.41 3.98 -12.42
C PRO A 3 -9.43 2.84 -12.71
N THR A 4 -8.26 2.87 -12.08
CA THR A 4 -7.20 1.86 -12.27
C THR A 4 -6.89 1.21 -10.94
N LEU A 5 -6.93 -0.12 -10.91
CA LEU A 5 -6.47 -0.93 -9.78
C LEU A 5 -5.02 -1.36 -10.03
N TYR A 6 -4.12 -1.00 -9.11
CA TYR A 6 -2.73 -1.43 -9.13
C TYR A 6 -2.51 -2.59 -8.17
N LEU A 7 -1.91 -3.67 -8.65
CA LEU A 7 -1.40 -4.75 -7.81
C LEU A 7 0.07 -4.47 -7.49
N ILE A 8 0.33 -4.04 -6.27
CA ILE A 8 1.67 -3.68 -5.81
C ILE A 8 2.25 -4.84 -5.00
N PRO A 9 3.42 -5.38 -5.39
CA PRO A 9 4.02 -6.49 -4.66
C PRO A 9 4.46 -6.04 -3.26
N SER A 10 4.27 -6.91 -2.28
CA SER A 10 4.80 -6.69 -0.93
C SER A 10 6.24 -7.21 -0.81
N PRO A 11 7.08 -6.60 0.03
CA PRO A 11 8.43 -7.11 0.29
C PRO A 11 8.38 -8.53 0.86
N LEU A 12 9.28 -9.39 0.38
CA LEU A 12 9.48 -10.74 0.90
C LEU A 12 10.52 -10.69 2.03
N GLY A 13 10.14 -11.12 3.23
CA GLY A 13 11.00 -11.11 4.42
C GLY A 13 10.92 -9.81 5.24
N GLU A 14 11.76 -9.71 6.26
CA GLU A 14 11.71 -8.59 7.23
C GLU A 14 12.53 -7.38 6.78
N THR A 15 13.55 -7.59 5.95
CA THR A 15 14.44 -6.53 5.46
C THR A 15 13.87 -5.89 4.20
N PHE A 16 13.63 -4.58 4.27
CA PHE A 16 13.24 -3.81 3.10
C PHE A 16 14.49 -3.41 2.30
N GLN A 17 14.44 -3.63 0.99
CA GLN A 17 15.46 -3.25 0.02
C GLN A 17 14.75 -2.43 -1.06
N GLU A 18 15.04 -1.13 -1.13
CA GLU A 18 14.38 -0.21 -2.07
C GLU A 18 14.72 -0.59 -3.52
N GLU A 19 15.93 -1.10 -3.74
CA GLU A 19 16.47 -1.57 -5.01
C GLU A 19 15.68 -2.71 -5.64
N ASN A 20 14.87 -3.44 -4.86
CA ASN A 20 14.01 -4.51 -5.37
C ASN A 20 12.73 -3.98 -6.02
N PHE A 21 12.43 -2.68 -5.89
CA PHE A 21 11.24 -2.06 -6.44
C PHE A 21 11.60 -1.14 -7.61
N SER A 22 10.83 -1.26 -8.69
CA SER A 22 11.03 -0.40 -9.86
C SER A 22 10.67 1.05 -9.56
N LYS A 23 11.27 1.99 -10.32
CA LYS A 23 10.90 3.42 -10.25
C LYS A 23 9.42 3.66 -10.55
N GLU A 24 8.81 2.80 -11.35
CA GLU A 24 7.39 2.85 -11.69
C GLU A 24 6.51 2.56 -10.47
N ILE A 25 6.81 1.50 -9.69
CA ILE A 25 6.09 1.18 -8.46
C ILE A 25 6.16 2.34 -7.47
N LYS A 26 7.34 2.95 -7.31
CA LYS A 26 7.52 4.14 -6.46
C LYS A 26 6.64 5.30 -6.91
N SER A 27 6.66 5.64 -8.20
CA SER A 27 5.83 6.73 -8.75
C SER A 27 4.33 6.46 -8.60
N ILE A 28 3.90 5.21 -8.70
CA ILE A 28 2.51 4.81 -8.47
C ILE A 28 2.14 5.04 -7.00
N ILE A 29 2.93 4.53 -6.04
CA ILE A 29 2.68 4.69 -4.60
C ILE A 29 2.62 6.17 -4.20
N GLU A 30 3.52 7.00 -4.73
CA GLU A 30 3.54 8.44 -4.46
C GLU A 30 2.21 9.13 -4.82
N LYS A 31 1.56 8.70 -5.91
CA LYS A 31 0.32 9.30 -6.45
C LYS A 31 -0.96 8.71 -5.88
N LEU A 32 -0.91 7.55 -5.23
CA LEU A 32 -2.10 6.87 -4.69
C LEU A 32 -2.37 7.26 -3.25
N ASP A 33 -3.61 7.62 -2.92
CA ASP A 33 -4.04 7.94 -1.54
C ASP A 33 -4.89 6.84 -0.90
N TYR A 34 -5.33 5.87 -1.71
CA TYR A 34 -6.23 4.78 -1.30
C TYR A 34 -5.53 3.44 -1.50
N PHE A 35 -5.51 2.61 -0.45
CA PHE A 35 -4.88 1.29 -0.48
C PHE A 35 -5.74 0.25 0.23
N ILE A 36 -5.91 -0.91 -0.39
CA ILE A 36 -6.45 -2.10 0.26
C ILE A 36 -5.26 -2.91 0.78
N VAL A 37 -5.27 -3.26 2.06
CA VAL A 37 -4.09 -3.82 2.74
C VAL A 37 -4.45 -4.96 3.68
N GLU A 38 -3.59 -5.96 3.81
CA GLU A 38 -3.82 -7.04 4.79
C GLU A 38 -3.57 -6.58 6.23
N ASN A 39 -2.60 -5.67 6.41
CA ASN A 39 -2.20 -5.15 7.70
C ASN A 39 -1.79 -3.67 7.59
N GLU A 40 -2.55 -2.78 8.24
CA GLU A 40 -2.30 -1.34 8.16
C GLU A 40 -0.91 -0.94 8.63
N LYS A 41 -0.45 -1.49 9.76
CA LYS A 41 0.83 -1.11 10.36
C LYS A 41 1.99 -1.45 9.43
N LYS A 42 1.98 -2.65 8.84
CA LYS A 42 2.98 -3.07 7.86
C LYS A 42 2.90 -2.24 6.58
N ALA A 43 1.70 -1.99 6.07
CA ALA A 43 1.50 -1.19 4.87
C ALA A 43 1.96 0.26 5.03
N ARG A 44 1.63 0.92 6.14
CA ARG A 44 2.15 2.26 6.46
C ARG A 44 3.67 2.27 6.50
N GLY A 45 4.27 1.26 7.14
CA GLY A 45 5.72 1.11 7.17
C GLY A 45 6.35 0.97 5.78
N PHE A 46 5.74 0.18 4.90
CA PHE A 46 6.18 -0.01 3.52
C PHE A 46 6.04 1.28 2.69
N ILE A 47 4.87 1.93 2.74
CA ILE A 47 4.61 3.20 2.04
C ILE A 47 5.59 4.28 2.50
N LYS A 48 5.87 4.38 3.81
CA LYS A 48 6.85 5.34 4.34
C LYS A 48 8.25 5.12 3.79
N LYS A 49 8.67 3.86 3.64
CA LYS A 49 10.00 3.54 3.13
C LYS A 49 10.14 3.84 1.63
N ILE A 50 9.07 3.65 0.86
CA ILE A 50 9.05 3.95 -0.59
C ILE A 50 8.86 5.44 -0.86
N ALA A 51 7.91 6.08 -0.17
CA ALA A 51 7.48 7.46 -0.37
C ALA A 51 7.49 8.24 0.97
N PRO A 52 8.67 8.60 1.49
CA PRO A 52 8.83 9.22 2.82
C PRO A 52 8.17 10.60 2.93
N GLU A 53 8.03 11.32 1.81
CA GLU A 53 7.40 12.64 1.73
C GLU A 53 5.87 12.59 1.85
N LYS A 54 5.27 11.39 1.78
CA LYS A 54 3.81 11.24 1.82
C LYS A 54 3.31 11.35 3.27
N LEU A 55 2.36 12.25 3.49
CA LEU A 55 1.74 12.43 4.81
C LEU A 55 0.88 11.21 5.16
N HIS A 56 1.19 10.58 6.28
CA HIS A 56 0.44 9.41 6.74
C HIS A 56 -1.02 9.69 7.10
N SER A 57 -1.32 10.94 7.47
CA SER A 57 -2.70 11.41 7.73
C SER A 57 -3.59 11.32 6.49
N ASP A 58 -2.99 11.38 5.31
CA ASP A 58 -3.71 11.49 4.04
C ASP A 58 -3.94 10.10 3.41
N LEU A 59 -3.34 9.05 3.99
CA LEU A 59 -3.50 7.67 3.54
C LEU A 59 -4.80 7.07 4.04
N ASN A 60 -5.67 6.73 3.09
CA ASN A 60 -6.88 5.96 3.30
C ASN A 60 -6.56 4.47 3.11
N LEU A 61 -6.46 3.74 4.23
CA LEU A 61 -6.17 2.31 4.24
C LEU A 61 -7.44 1.53 4.56
N PHE A 62 -7.69 0.48 3.78
CA PHE A 62 -8.83 -0.40 3.92
C PHE A 62 -8.32 -1.81 4.24
N PRO A 63 -8.38 -2.24 5.51
CA PRO A 63 -7.95 -3.56 5.90
C PRO A 63 -8.84 -4.64 5.27
N LEU A 64 -8.25 -5.51 4.46
CA LEU A 64 -8.92 -6.70 3.93
C LEU A 64 -8.20 -7.94 4.44
N ASN A 65 -8.79 -8.62 5.42
CA ASN A 65 -8.22 -9.80 6.04
C ASN A 65 -9.32 -10.76 6.52
N LYS A 66 -8.93 -11.88 7.15
CA LYS A 66 -9.85 -12.93 7.63
C LYS A 66 -10.88 -12.48 8.67
N HIS A 67 -10.73 -11.28 9.23
CA HIS A 67 -11.65 -10.70 10.20
C HIS A 67 -12.53 -9.61 9.59
N THR A 68 -12.34 -9.28 8.30
CA THR A 68 -13.21 -8.33 7.59
C THR A 68 -14.62 -8.93 7.50
N PRO A 69 -15.66 -8.23 8.00
CA PRO A 69 -17.04 -8.71 7.92
C PRO A 69 -17.46 -8.95 6.47
N GLN A 70 -18.23 -10.01 6.23
CA GLN A 70 -18.74 -10.35 4.90
C GLN A 70 -19.49 -9.18 4.24
N ALA A 71 -20.26 -8.42 5.02
CA ALA A 71 -21.00 -7.24 4.56
C ALA A 71 -20.11 -6.10 4.03
N GLU A 72 -18.81 -6.09 4.31
CA GLU A 72 -17.85 -5.12 3.77
C GLU A 72 -17.16 -5.61 2.49
N ILE A 73 -17.40 -6.87 2.09
CA ILE A 73 -16.79 -7.53 0.92
C ILE A 73 -17.81 -7.70 -0.22
N GLU A 74 -19.11 -7.53 0.06
CA GLU A 74 -20.23 -7.70 -0.88
C GLU A 74 -20.57 -6.45 -1.71
#